data_AF-A0AAV6VKP7-F1
#
_entry.id   AF-A0AAV6VKP7-F1
#
_cell.length_a   1.000
_cell.length_b   1.000
_cell.length_c   1.000
_cell.angle_alpha   90.00
_cell.angle_beta   90.00
_cell.angle_gamma   90.00
#
_symmetry.space_group_name_H-M   'P 1'
#
loop_
_entity.id
_entity.type
_entity.pdbx_description
1 polymer ?
#
loop_
_entity_poly.entity_id
_entity_poly.type
_entity_poly.pdbx_seq_one_letter_code
_entity_poly.pdbx_strand_id
1 'polypeptide(L)'
;MEECAEMQRSNPPPWSPLIPCKTLDIEFLVCSDPIDLKGNETAREELGYGCTKYGGQKYEDVQFTSVNCTVLSGIECYGSRTFHRAGFPCIK
;
A
#
# COMPACT_ATOMS: atom_id res chain seq x y z
N MET A 1 -0.16 -38.30 10.12
CA MET A 1 -1.09 -37.74 9.12
C MET A 1 -1.41 -36.35 9.64
N GLU A 2 -1.10 -35.33 8.83
CA GLU A 2 -1.53 -33.92 8.96
C GLU A 2 -0.96 -33.06 10.11
N GLU A 3 0.37 -32.92 10.22
CA GLU A 3 0.92 -31.82 11.04
C GLU A 3 2.26 -31.26 10.52
N CYS A 4 2.34 -30.95 9.21
CA CYS A 4 3.51 -30.26 8.62
C CYS A 4 3.17 -29.14 7.61
N ALA A 5 1.90 -28.73 7.45
CA ALA A 5 1.52 -27.76 6.40
C ALA A 5 0.87 -26.45 6.90
N GLU A 6 0.52 -26.32 8.18
CA GLU A 6 -0.34 -25.22 8.63
C GLU A 6 0.20 -24.34 9.76
N MET A 7 1.50 -24.38 10.06
CA MET A 7 2.10 -23.37 10.95
C MET A 7 3.20 -22.60 10.21
N GLN A 8 2.91 -21.31 9.97
CA GLN A 8 3.79 -20.23 9.48
C GLN A 8 3.75 -19.90 7.99
N ARG A 9 2.55 -19.71 7.41
CA ARG A 9 2.39 -18.88 6.18
C ARG A 9 2.56 -17.36 6.45
N SER A 10 3.08 -16.98 7.61
CA SER A 10 3.30 -15.59 8.04
C SER A 10 4.76 -15.18 8.05
N ASN A 11 5.71 -16.12 8.08
CA ASN A 11 7.13 -15.81 8.03
C ASN A 11 7.92 -17.00 7.46
N PRO A 12 8.12 -17.08 6.13
CA PRO A 12 8.93 -18.12 5.54
C PRO A 12 10.42 -17.95 5.95
N PRO A 13 11.22 -19.03 5.93
CA PRO A 13 12.64 -18.95 6.20
C PRO A 13 13.34 -18.00 5.21
N PRO A 14 14.46 -17.34 5.60
CA PRO A 14 15.10 -16.30 4.80
C PRO A 14 15.63 -16.76 3.43
N TRP A 15 15.72 -18.07 3.18
CA TRP A 15 16.12 -18.66 1.89
C TRP A 15 14.93 -19.07 1.03
N SER A 16 13.70 -18.85 1.51
CA SER A 16 12.49 -19.11 0.74
C SER A 16 12.39 -18.11 -0.41
N PRO A 17 11.91 -18.54 -1.59
CA PRO A 17 11.64 -17.62 -2.70
C PRO A 17 10.43 -16.70 -2.43
N LEU A 18 9.62 -16.97 -1.39
CA LEU A 18 8.46 -16.16 -1.03
C LEU A 18 8.90 -14.85 -0.38
N ILE A 19 8.64 -13.74 -1.06
CA ILE A 19 8.89 -12.38 -0.56
C ILE A 19 7.67 -11.79 0.16
N PRO A 20 7.85 -10.79 1.05
CA PRO A 20 6.73 -10.12 1.69
C PRO A 20 5.87 -9.37 0.67
N CYS A 21 4.55 -9.49 0.75
CA CYS A 21 3.64 -8.77 -0.16
C CYS A 21 3.85 -7.25 -0.13
N LYS A 22 4.27 -6.70 1.02
CA LYS A 22 4.50 -5.26 1.21
C LYS A 22 5.72 -4.73 0.45
N THR A 23 6.68 -5.58 0.05
CA THR A 23 7.90 -5.15 -0.65
C THR A 23 7.77 -5.21 -2.16
N LEU A 24 6.65 -5.75 -2.68
CA LEU A 24 6.38 -5.78 -4.11
C LEU A 24 6.38 -4.36 -4.70
N ASP A 25 6.90 -4.26 -5.91
CA ASP A 25 6.86 -3.03 -6.70
C ASP A 25 5.43 -2.69 -7.11
N ILE A 26 5.19 -1.40 -7.39
CA ILE A 26 3.88 -0.87 -7.73
C ILE A 26 3.27 -1.53 -8.98
N GLU A 27 4.10 -2.01 -9.90
CA GLU A 27 3.67 -2.72 -11.12
C GLU A 27 2.93 -4.03 -10.83
N PHE A 28 3.15 -4.62 -9.64
CA PHE A 28 2.49 -5.85 -9.20
C PHE A 28 1.28 -5.59 -8.30
N LEU A 29 0.92 -4.33 -8.09
CA LEU A 29 -0.13 -3.89 -7.19
C LEU A 29 -1.23 -3.16 -7.96
N VAL A 30 -2.48 -3.43 -7.60
CA VAL A 30 -3.64 -2.64 -8.01
C VAL A 30 -3.96 -1.69 -6.87
N CYS A 31 -3.63 -0.41 -7.07
CA CYS A 31 -3.84 0.64 -6.08
C CYS A 31 -5.07 1.48 -6.46
N SER A 32 -5.85 1.86 -5.45
CA SER A 32 -6.90 2.86 -5.60
C SER A 32 -6.32 4.26 -5.75
N ASP A 33 -7.08 5.15 -6.40
CA ASP A 33 -6.70 6.55 -6.51
C ASP A 33 -6.65 7.25 -5.14
N PRO A 34 -5.79 8.29 -5.00
CA PRO A 34 -5.80 9.17 -3.83
C PRO A 34 -7.19 9.76 -3.57
N ILE A 35 -7.67 9.63 -2.33
CA ILE A 35 -8.96 10.21 -1.92
C ILE A 35 -8.83 11.73 -1.83
N ASP A 36 -9.68 12.46 -2.55
CA ASP A 36 -9.78 13.91 -2.45
C ASP A 36 -10.67 14.30 -1.26
N LEU A 37 -10.04 14.84 -0.22
CA LEU A 37 -10.70 15.36 0.97
C LEU A 37 -11.18 16.80 0.79
N LYS A 38 -10.97 17.43 -0.39
CA LYS A 38 -11.44 18.78 -0.73
C LYS A 38 -11.08 19.85 0.33
N GLY A 39 -9.90 19.74 0.91
CA GLY A 39 -9.44 20.67 1.96
C GLY A 39 -9.95 20.38 3.37
N ASN A 40 -10.62 19.24 3.61
CA ASN A 40 -11.06 18.87 4.95
C ASN A 40 -9.90 18.26 5.76
N GLU A 41 -9.25 19.09 6.56
CA GLU A 41 -8.11 18.70 7.40
C GLU A 41 -8.52 17.72 8.52
N THR A 42 -9.69 17.92 9.13
CA THR A 42 -10.21 17.03 10.19
C THR A 42 -10.37 15.60 9.68
N ALA A 43 -10.93 15.42 8.49
CA ALA A 43 -11.07 14.09 7.88
C ALA A 43 -9.70 13.42 7.61
N ARG A 44 -8.67 14.22 7.29
CA ARG A 44 -7.31 13.70 7.09
C ARG A 44 -6.68 13.24 8.40
N GLU A 45 -6.90 13.96 9.49
CA GLU A 45 -6.40 13.58 10.82
C GLU A 45 -7.06 12.31 11.34
N GLU A 46 -8.37 12.14 11.08
CA GLU A 46 -9.10 10.93 11.48
C GLU A 46 -8.72 9.70 10.64
N LEU A 47 -8.58 9.86 9.32
CA LEU A 47 -8.26 8.75 8.42
C LEU A 47 -6.75 8.43 8.39
N GLY A 48 -5.89 9.44 8.57
CA GLY A 48 -4.43 9.34 8.41
C GLY A 48 -3.96 9.26 6.95
N TYR A 49 -4.88 9.31 5.97
CA TYR A 49 -4.61 9.32 4.55
C TYR A 49 -5.66 10.15 3.80
N GLY A 50 -5.33 10.55 2.57
CA GLY A 50 -6.14 11.40 1.71
C GLY A 50 -5.44 12.74 1.40
N CYS A 51 -5.86 13.34 0.30
CA CYS A 51 -5.34 14.60 -0.21
C CYS A 51 -6.24 15.75 0.22
N THR A 52 -5.73 16.69 1.01
CA THR A 52 -6.42 17.95 1.32
C THR A 52 -6.10 19.04 0.30
N LYS A 53 -4.94 18.97 -0.34
CA LYS A 53 -4.48 19.94 -1.33
C LYS A 53 -3.96 19.20 -2.56
N TYR A 54 -4.43 19.62 -3.73
CA TYR A 54 -3.90 19.16 -5.01
C TYR A 54 -3.01 20.22 -5.65
N GLY A 55 -1.96 19.77 -6.32
CA GLY A 55 -1.02 20.63 -7.04
C GLY A 55 0.30 20.86 -6.31
N GLY A 56 1.11 21.76 -6.87
CA GLY A 56 2.52 21.94 -6.50
C GLY A 56 3.41 21.68 -7.72
N GLN A 57 4.33 22.61 -8.01
CA GLN A 57 5.28 22.47 -9.12
C GLN A 57 6.58 21.80 -8.67
N LYS A 58 6.98 22.02 -7.42
CA LYS A 58 8.15 21.41 -6.80
C LYS A 58 7.72 20.22 -5.96
N TYR A 59 8.59 19.21 -5.86
CA TYR A 59 8.35 18.01 -5.05
C TYR A 59 7.98 18.34 -3.60
N GLU A 60 8.60 19.37 -3.03
CA GLU A 60 8.38 19.83 -1.65
C GLU A 60 6.99 20.45 -1.44
N ASP A 61 6.39 21.01 -2.49
CA ASP A 61 5.06 21.64 -2.45
C ASP A 61 3.93 20.63 -2.70
N VAL A 62 4.27 19.44 -3.21
CA VAL A 62 3.31 18.37 -3.51
C VAL A 62 3.02 17.59 -2.25
N GLN A 63 1.73 17.50 -1.92
CA GLN A 63 1.28 16.65 -0.83
C GLN A 63 1.34 15.19 -1.26
N PHE A 64 1.83 14.31 -0.38
CA PHE A 64 1.82 12.87 -0.59
C PHE A 64 0.84 12.19 0.36
N THR A 65 0.19 11.15 -0.12
CA THR A 65 -0.72 10.33 0.67
C THR A 65 -0.36 8.85 0.58
N SER A 66 -0.98 8.06 1.46
CA SER A 66 -1.09 6.62 1.30
C SER A 66 -2.40 6.26 0.59
N VAL A 67 -2.36 5.22 -0.23
CA VAL A 67 -3.55 4.63 -0.85
C VAL A 67 -3.64 3.16 -0.51
N ASN A 68 -4.81 2.56 -0.70
CA ASN A 68 -4.99 1.13 -0.52
C ASN A 68 -4.56 0.38 -1.77
N CYS A 69 -3.63 -0.55 -1.62
CA CYS A 69 -3.08 -1.36 -2.71
C CYS A 69 -3.31 -2.84 -2.45
N THR A 70 -3.67 -3.57 -3.50
CA THR A 70 -3.88 -5.02 -3.45
C THR A 70 -2.98 -5.72 -4.46
N VAL A 71 -2.32 -6.80 -4.03
CA VAL A 71 -1.46 -7.61 -4.89
C VAL A 71 -2.25 -8.29 -6.01
N LEU A 72 -1.75 -8.21 -7.24
CA LEU A 72 -2.34 -8.87 -8.41
C LEU A 72 -2.56 -10.37 -8.20
N SER A 73 -3.66 -10.87 -8.74
CA SER A 73 -3.94 -12.30 -8.78
C SER A 73 -2.88 -13.02 -9.61
N GLY A 74 -2.25 -14.05 -9.04
CA GLY A 74 -1.15 -14.80 -9.67
C GLY A 74 0.24 -14.51 -9.12
N ILE A 75 0.41 -13.44 -8.32
CA ILE A 75 1.65 -13.21 -7.56
C ILE A 75 1.57 -13.91 -6.21
N GLU A 76 2.54 -14.79 -5.97
CA GLU A 76 2.74 -15.49 -4.70
C GLU A 76 3.68 -14.68 -3.80
N CYS A 77 3.15 -14.22 -2.67
CA CYS A 77 3.87 -13.48 -1.65
C CYS A 77 3.27 -13.83 -0.28
N TYR A 78 4.03 -13.60 0.79
CA TYR A 78 3.55 -13.88 2.16
C TYR A 78 3.10 -12.60 2.88
N GLY A 79 2.14 -12.75 3.79
CA GLY A 79 1.52 -11.65 4.55
C GLY A 79 0.24 -11.10 3.92
N SER A 80 -0.16 -9.90 4.38
CA SER A 80 -1.38 -9.24 3.90
C SER A 80 -1.26 -8.84 2.43
N ARG A 81 -2.18 -9.32 1.60
CA ARG A 81 -2.24 -8.98 0.17
C ARG A 81 -2.80 -7.58 -0.09
N THR A 82 -3.50 -7.01 0.90
CA THR A 82 -4.03 -5.65 0.85
C THR A 82 -3.40 -4.82 1.96
N PHE A 83 -2.82 -3.69 1.60
CA PHE A 83 -2.11 -2.81 2.53
C PHE A 83 -2.07 -1.37 2.03
N HIS A 84 -1.85 -0.44 2.96
CA HIS A 84 -1.60 0.95 2.60
C HIS A 84 -0.17 1.15 2.12
N ARG A 85 -0.03 1.79 0.96
CA ARG A 85 1.26 2.16 0.37
C ARG A 85 1.36 3.68 0.30
N ALA A 86 2.43 4.21 0.89
CA ALA A 86 2.74 5.64 0.87
C ALA A 86 3.47 6.04 -0.43
N GLY A 87 3.52 7.35 -0.70
CA GLY A 87 4.28 7.93 -1.82
C GLY A 87 3.42 8.28 -3.04
N PHE A 88 2.10 8.31 -2.90
CA PHE A 88 1.20 8.73 -3.97
C PHE A 88 1.05 10.25 -3.96
N PRO A 89 1.45 10.96 -5.02
CA PRO A 89 1.38 12.40 -5.05
C PRO A 89 -0.04 12.88 -5.34
N CYS A 90 -0.47 13.90 -4.60
CA CYS A 90 -1.76 14.57 -4.77
C CYS A 90 -1.68 15.59 -5.92
N ILE A 91 -1.58 15.08 -7.14
CA ILE A 91 -1.57 15.89 -8.38
C ILE A 91 -2.69 15.42 -9.30
N LYS A 92 -3.16 16.29 -10.18
CA LYS A 92 -4.28 16.04 -11.07
C LYS A 92 -3.95 16.51 -12.47
#